data_AF-A0A2V3W4L7-F1
#
_entry.id   AF-A0A2V3W4L7-F1
#
_cell.length_a   1.000
_cell.length_b   1.000
_cell.length_c   1.000
_cell.angle_alpha   90.00
_cell.angle_beta   90.00
_cell.angle_gamma   90.00
#
_symmetry.space_group_name_H-M   'P 1'
#
loop_
_entity.id
_entity.type
_entity.pdbx_description
1 polymer ?
#
loop_
_entity_poly.entity_id
_entity_poly.type
_entity_poly.pdbx_seq_one_letter_code
_entity_poly.pdbx_strand_id
1 'polypeptide(L)'
;MFDGLRKLTNNLEDVESLIRKYDSDGYISFHHTSQEKKYQQLFNDYQELHRFTKQVGGIVDDVIDQRFYEDMDAFVEAMRNLRIEEYTTEN
;
A
#
# COMPACT_ATOMS: atom_id res chain seq x y z
N MET A 1 13.16 -6.93 3.63
CA MET A 1 12.99 -6.81 5.10
C MET A 1 12.30 -8.04 5.68
N PHE A 2 11.12 -8.43 5.16
CA PHE A 2 10.39 -9.62 5.60
C PHE A 2 11.15 -10.95 5.45
N ASP A 3 11.81 -11.15 4.31
CA ASP A 3 12.66 -12.34 4.10
C ASP A 3 13.80 -12.45 5.13
N GLY A 4 14.30 -11.32 5.62
CA GLY A 4 15.33 -11.28 6.64
C GLY A 4 14.82 -11.77 7.99
N LEU A 5 13.64 -11.31 8.40
CA LEU A 5 12.98 -11.75 9.65
C LEU A 5 12.61 -13.24 9.60
N ARG A 6 12.17 -13.73 8.43
CA ARG A 6 11.88 -15.16 8.25
C ARG A 6 13.14 -16.01 8.35
N LYS A 7 14.22 -15.63 7.66
CA LYS A 7 15.53 -16.31 7.79
C LYS A 7 16.05 -16.32 9.22
N LEU A 8 15.90 -15.21 9.93
CA LEU A 8 16.35 -15.10 11.31
C LEU A 8 15.55 -16.02 12.25
N THR A 9 14.25 -16.14 12.04
CA THR A 9 13.39 -17.09 12.78
C THR A 9 13.80 -18.54 12.51
N ASN A 10 13.98 -18.92 11.24
CA ASN A 10 14.41 -20.28 10.87
C ASN A 10 15.78 -20.63 11.48
N ASN A 11 16.73 -19.69 11.48
CA ASN A 11 18.03 -19.92 12.11
C ASN A 11 17.90 -20.18 13.62
N LEU A 12 16.97 -19.52 14.31
CA LEU A 12 16.74 -19.76 15.74
C LEU A 12 16.09 -21.12 15.99
N GLU A 13 15.17 -21.55 15.12
CA GLU A 13 14.61 -22.91 15.13
C GLU A 13 15.70 -23.97 14.92
N ASP A 14 16.60 -23.75 13.96
CA ASP A 14 17.72 -24.65 13.68
C ASP A 14 18.68 -24.73 14.87
N VAL A 15 19.01 -23.59 15.49
CA VAL A 15 19.87 -23.56 16.69
C VAL A 15 19.21 -24.30 17.87
N GLU A 16 17.91 -24.11 18.11
CA GLU A 16 17.19 -24.85 19.15
C GLU A 16 17.19 -26.36 18.88
N SER A 17 17.00 -26.77 17.63
CA SER A 17 17.06 -28.16 17.21
C SER A 17 18.47 -28.76 17.40
N LEU A 18 19.51 -28.02 17.04
CA LEU A 18 20.90 -28.44 17.21
C LEU A 18 21.26 -28.59 18.69
N ILE A 19 20.87 -27.63 19.54
CA ILE A 19 21.11 -27.71 20.98
C ILE A 19 20.42 -28.96 21.54
N ARG A 20 19.12 -29.17 21.26
CA ARG A 20 18.41 -30.39 21.70
C ARG A 20 19.04 -31.70 21.22
N LYS A 21 19.69 -31.68 20.04
CA LYS A 21 20.33 -32.87 19.47
C LYS A 21 21.70 -33.19 20.09
N TYR A 22 22.50 -32.17 20.39
CA TYR A 22 23.88 -32.34 20.82
C TYR A 22 24.08 -32.17 22.33
N ASP A 23 23.15 -31.52 23.02
CA ASP A 23 23.16 -31.32 24.48
C ASP A 23 22.67 -32.58 25.21
N SER A 24 23.53 -33.60 25.26
CA SER A 24 23.22 -34.90 25.87
C SER A 24 23.12 -34.85 27.40
N ASP A 25 23.75 -33.86 28.04
CA ASP A 25 23.75 -33.64 29.49
C ASP A 25 22.70 -32.62 29.95
N GLY A 26 22.00 -31.98 29.01
CA GLY A 26 20.89 -31.07 29.29
C GLY A 26 21.29 -29.76 29.95
N TYR A 27 22.57 -29.39 29.90
CA TYR A 27 23.09 -28.20 30.59
C TYR A 27 22.75 -26.90 29.84
N ILE A 28 22.48 -26.97 28.54
CA ILE A 28 22.19 -25.82 27.69
C ILE A 28 20.68 -25.71 27.48
N SER A 29 20.06 -24.75 28.17
CA SER A 29 18.66 -24.37 27.92
C SER A 29 18.59 -23.21 26.92
N PHE A 30 18.14 -23.50 25.70
CA PHE A 30 17.81 -22.50 24.70
C PHE A 30 16.38 -22.73 24.20
N HIS A 31 15.56 -21.70 24.30
CA HIS A 31 14.21 -21.71 23.76
C HIS A 31 13.95 -20.37 23.10
N HIS A 32 13.45 -20.40 21.87
CA HIS A 32 13.03 -19.19 21.18
C HIS A 32 11.51 -19.22 20.98
N THR A 33 10.87 -18.07 21.14
CA THR A 33 9.47 -17.92 20.80
C THR A 33 9.37 -17.42 19.37
N SER A 34 8.94 -18.28 18.45
CA SER A 34 8.66 -17.88 17.07
C SER A 34 7.58 -16.79 17.05
N GLN A 35 7.91 -15.65 16.46
CA GLN A 35 6.95 -14.56 16.20
C GLN A 35 6.51 -14.54 14.72
N GLU A 36 6.77 -15.63 13.98
CA GLU A 36 6.45 -15.73 12.55
C GLU A 36 5.00 -15.36 12.26
N LYS A 37 4.05 -15.85 13.07
CA LYS A 37 2.63 -15.54 12.92
C LYS A 37 2.33 -14.04 12.99
N LYS A 38 2.96 -13.31 13.91
CA LYS A 38 2.79 -11.85 14.05
C LYS A 38 3.39 -11.12 12.85
N TYR A 39 4.57 -11.55 12.39
CA TYR A 39 5.17 -10.97 11.20
C TYR A 39 4.28 -11.22 9.98
N GLN A 40 3.78 -12.44 9.78
CA GLN A 40 2.89 -12.75 8.67
C GLN A 40 1.60 -11.92 8.68
N GLN A 41 1.00 -11.69 9.86
CA GLN A 41 -0.15 -10.79 9.98
C GLN A 41 0.20 -9.37 9.57
N LEU A 42 1.31 -8.81 10.09
CA LEU A 42 1.76 -7.47 9.73
C LEU A 42 2.04 -7.32 8.23
N PHE A 43 2.56 -8.36 7.57
CA PHE A 43 2.76 -8.37 6.13
C PHE A 43 1.44 -8.27 5.37
N ASN A 44 0.45 -9.07 5.77
CA ASN A 44 -0.86 -9.09 5.14
C ASN A 44 -1.55 -7.73 5.30
N ASP A 45 -1.49 -7.15 6.51
CA ASP A 45 -2.04 -5.83 6.79
C ASP A 45 -1.39 -4.75 5.92
N TYR A 46 -0.06 -4.82 5.74
CA TYR A 46 0.66 -3.89 4.88
C TYR A 46 0.29 -4.05 3.39
N GLN A 47 0.07 -5.29 2.94
CA GLN A 47 -0.40 -5.54 1.57
C GLN A 47 -1.81 -4.99 1.34
N GLU A 48 -2.70 -5.13 2.31
CA GLU A 48 -4.06 -4.59 2.24
C GLU A 48 -4.03 -3.06 2.18
N LEU A 49 -3.25 -2.42 3.06
CA LEU A 49 -3.08 -0.97 3.05
C LEU A 49 -2.51 -0.48 1.72
N HIS A 50 -1.49 -1.15 1.18
CA HIS A 50 -0.90 -0.81 -0.11
C HIS A 50 -1.87 -1.02 -1.29
N ARG A 51 -2.77 -2.02 -1.21
CA ARG A 51 -3.83 -2.19 -2.21
C ARG A 51 -4.84 -1.06 -2.13
N PHE A 52 -5.24 -0.68 -0.92
CA PHE A 52 -6.18 0.42 -0.70
C PHE A 52 -5.63 1.75 -1.24
N THR A 53 -4.37 2.07 -0.95
CA THR A 53 -3.75 3.31 -1.45
C THR A 53 -3.66 3.36 -2.97
N LYS A 54 -3.38 2.22 -3.63
CA LYS A 54 -3.44 2.14 -5.11
C LYS A 54 -4.83 2.39 -5.68
N GLN A 55 -5.87 1.87 -5.02
CA GLN A 55 -7.26 2.08 -5.46
C GLN A 55 -7.68 3.55 -5.28
N VAL A 56 -7.30 4.18 -4.17
CA VAL A 56 -7.55 5.61 -3.95
C VAL A 56 -6.84 6.47 -4.99
N GLY A 57 -5.58 6.15 -5.34
CA GLY A 57 -4.86 6.83 -6.41
C GLY A 57 -5.61 6.76 -7.75
N GLY A 58 -6.07 5.57 -8.15
CA GLY A 58 -6.86 5.40 -9.37
C GLY A 58 -8.20 6.13 -9.36
N ILE A 59 -8.90 6.15 -8.22
CA ILE A 59 -10.18 6.89 -8.07
C ILE A 59 -9.96 8.40 -8.15
N VAL A 60 -8.88 8.90 -7.56
CA VAL A 60 -8.53 10.33 -7.64
C VAL A 60 -8.24 10.72 -9.09
N ASP A 61 -7.38 9.97 -9.78
CA ASP A 61 -7.06 10.24 -11.19
C ASP A 61 -8.31 10.15 -12.08
N ASP A 62 -9.15 9.12 -11.92
CA ASP A 62 -10.35 8.93 -12.77
C ASP A 62 -11.47 9.94 -12.46
N VAL A 63 -11.71 10.26 -11.18
CA VAL A 63 -12.88 11.08 -10.80
C VAL A 63 -12.56 12.57 -10.78
N ILE A 64 -11.34 12.96 -10.39
CA ILE A 64 -11.00 14.37 -10.22
C ILE A 64 -10.47 14.95 -11.54
N ASP A 65 -9.50 14.31 -12.19
CA ASP A 65 -8.91 14.88 -13.41
C ASP A 65 -9.92 14.83 -14.57
N GLN A 66 -10.60 13.70 -14.77
CA GLN A 66 -11.56 13.58 -15.87
C GLN A 66 -12.73 14.59 -15.73
N ARG A 67 -13.33 14.70 -14.54
CA ARG A 67 -14.43 15.67 -14.33
C ARG A 67 -13.96 17.11 -14.48
N PHE A 68 -12.74 17.42 -14.04
CA PHE A 68 -12.19 18.75 -14.22
C PHE A 68 -12.03 19.11 -15.71
N TYR A 69 -11.56 18.17 -16.53
CA TYR A 69 -11.48 18.40 -17.99
C TYR A 69 -12.86 18.54 -18.64
N GLU A 70 -13.84 17.72 -18.26
CA GLU A 70 -15.22 17.82 -18.75
C GLU A 70 -15.86 19.17 -18.39
N ASP A 71 -15.66 19.65 -17.16
CA ASP A 71 -16.16 20.96 -16.71
C ASP A 71 -15.49 22.12 -17.48
N MET A 72 -14.19 22.01 -17.76
CA MET A 72 -13.46 22.99 -18.57
C MET A 72 -13.94 23.04 -20.02
N ASP A 73 -14.15 21.88 -20.65
CA ASP A 73 -14.67 21.82 -22.02
C ASP A 73 -16.08 22.42 -22.10
N ALA A 74 -16.95 22.08 -21.14
CA ALA A 74 -18.29 22.67 -21.06
C ALA A 74 -18.25 24.20 -20.87
N PHE A 75 -17.33 24.71 -20.06
CA PHE A 75 -17.12 26.14 -19.89
C PHE A 75 -16.64 26.82 -21.18
N VAL A 76 -15.68 26.21 -21.89
CA VAL A 76 -15.16 26.75 -23.16
C VAL A 76 -16.23 26.73 -24.25
N GLU A 77 -17.04 25.67 -24.33
CA GLU A 77 -18.18 25.62 -25.26
C GLU A 77 -19.22 26.70 -24.94
N ALA A 78 -19.58 26.88 -23.67
CA ALA A 78 -20.50 27.94 -23.26
C ALA A 78 -19.97 29.33 -23.63
N MET A 79 -18.69 29.61 -23.37
CA MET A 79 -18.03 30.87 -23.75
C MET A 79 -17.95 31.07 -25.27
N ARG A 80 -17.76 30.00 -26.05
CA ARG A 80 -17.76 30.06 -27.52
C ARG A 80 -19.16 30.30 -28.09
N ASN A 81 -20.19 29.73 -27.46
CA ASN A 81 -21.58 29.91 -27.85
C ASN A 81 -22.13 31.28 -27.47
N LEU A 82 -21.52 31.95 -26.48
CA LEU A 82 -21.68 33.38 -26.23
C LEU A 82 -20.99 34.17 -27.36
N ARG A 83 -21.65 34.25 -28.52
CA ARG A 83 -21.23 35.10 -29.62
C ARG A 83 -21.13 36.55 -29.13
N ILE A 84 -19.95 37.16 -29.30
CA ILE A 84 -19.71 38.61 -29.15
C ILE A 84 -20.65 39.46 -30.02
N GLU A 85 -21.27 38.87 -31.05
CA GLU A 85 -22.22 39.52 -31.95
C GLU A 85 -23.58 39.90 -31.32
N GLU A 86 -23.94 39.38 -30.14
CA GLU A 86 -25.20 39.73 -29.45
C GLU A 86 -25.05 40.86 -28.42
N TYR A 87 -23.82 41.24 -28.05
CA TYR A 87 -23.60 42.38 -27.16
C TYR A 87 -23.65 43.68 -27.95
N THR A 88 -24.85 44.24 -28.09
CA THR A 88 -25.02 45.65 -28.46
C THR A 88 -24.78 46.51 -27.22
N THR A 89 -23.66 47.23 -27.20
CA THR A 89 -23.49 48.34 -26.24
C THR A 89 -24.32 49.51 -26.73
N GLU A 90 -25.36 49.89 -25.98
CA GLU A 90 -25.99 51.19 -26.16
C GLU A 90 -24.99 52.28 -25.72
N ASN A 91 -24.57 53.12 -26.67
CA ASN A 91 -23.94 54.42 -26.41
C ASN A 91 -24.98 55.51 -26.56
#